data_AF-A0A4Q8L4M1-F1
#
_entry.id   AF-A0A4Q8L4M1-F1
#
_cell.length_a   1.000
_cell.length_b   1.000
_cell.length_c   1.000
_cell.angle_alpha   90.00
_cell.angle_beta   90.00
_cell.angle_gamma   90.00
#
_symmetry.space_group_name_H-M   'P 1'
#
loop_
_entity.id
_entity.type
_entity.pdbx_description
1 polymer ?
#
loop_
_entity_poly.entity_id
_entity_poly.type
_entity_poly.pdbx_seq_one_letter_code
_entity_poly.pdbx_strand_id
1 'polypeptide(L)' 'MNANAPAKAPRHPDSALIESLGGAAELARKLGYGPRSGAAQRVQNWKYRGIPEVIRLRRPDIFGPAPTPKGEAAA' A
#
# COMPACT_ATOMS: atom_id res chain seq x y z
N MET A 1 1.00 -33.60 12.99
CA MET A 1 0.92 -32.16 13.32
C MET A 1 2.07 -31.47 12.60
N ASN A 2 1.83 -30.83 11.46
CA ASN A 2 2.92 -30.15 10.72
C ASN A 2 2.77 -28.64 10.89
N ALA A 3 3.58 -28.08 11.79
CA ALA A 3 3.75 -26.65 11.95
C ALA A 3 4.83 -26.16 10.96
N ASN A 4 4.45 -25.97 9.70
CA ASN A 4 5.25 -25.16 8.78
C ASN A 4 4.40 -23.97 8.33
N ALA A 5 4.33 -22.97 9.21
CA ALA A 5 3.79 -21.67 8.81
C ALA A 5 4.86 -20.99 7.93
N PRO A 6 4.54 -20.56 6.70
CA PRO A 6 5.52 -19.91 5.85
C PRO A 6 6.01 -18.63 6.54
N ALA A 7 7.33 -18.46 6.62
CA ALA A 7 7.95 -17.20 7.03
C ALA A 7 7.29 -16.05 6.24
N LYS A 8 6.76 -15.04 6.95
CA LYS A 8 6.10 -13.90 6.30
C LYS A 8 7.05 -13.31 5.26
N ALA A 9 6.59 -13.19 4.02
CA ALA A 9 7.34 -12.57 2.93
C ALA A 9 7.92 -11.20 3.38
N PRO A 10 9.11 -10.83 2.90
CA PRO A 10 9.70 -9.53 3.23
C PRO A 10 8.70 -8.41 2.90
N ARG A 11 8.58 -7.43 3.80
CA ARG A 11 7.65 -6.31 3.60
C ARG A 11 8.13 -5.48 2.41
N HIS A 12 7.21 -5.11 1.54
CA HIS A 12 7.47 -4.16 0.46
C HIS A 12 7.78 -2.78 1.05
N PRO A 13 8.64 -1.94 0.42
CA PRO A 13 8.92 -0.57 0.89
C PRO A 13 7.66 0.28 1.10
N ASP A 14 6.62 0.05 0.29
CA ASP A 14 5.30 0.68 0.48
C ASP A 14 4.67 0.40 1.84
N SER A 15 5.09 -0.65 2.56
CA SER A 15 4.64 -0.87 3.93
C SER A 15 4.94 0.34 4.81
N ALA A 16 6.10 0.98 4.67
CA ALA A 16 6.45 2.15 5.48
C ALA A 16 5.52 3.34 5.17
N LEU A 17 5.18 3.53 3.90
CA LEU A 17 4.21 4.54 3.46
C LEU A 17 2.80 4.25 4.00
N ILE A 18 2.36 2.98 3.98
CA ILE A 18 1.06 2.61 4.53
C ILE A 18 1.02 2.87 6.04
N GLU A 19 2.09 2.57 6.78
CA GLU A 19 2.16 2.89 8.21
C GLU A 19 2.14 4.41 8.46
N SER A 20 2.88 5.21 7.70
CA SER A 20 2.89 6.67 7.87
C SER A 20 1.54 7.33 7.55
N LEU A 21 0.72 6.67 6.73
CA LEU A 21 -0.66 7.09 6.43
C LEU A 21 -1.69 6.66 7.50
N GLY A 22 -1.26 6.06 8.61
CA GLY A 22 -2.10 5.59 9.71
C GLY A 22 -2.42 4.09 9.67
N GLY A 23 -1.71 3.33 8.84
CA GLY A 23 -1.89 1.89 8.70
C GLY A 23 -2.99 1.47 7.72
N ALA A 24 -3.15 0.16 7.54
CA ALA A 24 -4.01 -0.39 6.48
C ALA A 24 -5.50 -0.05 6.64
N ALA A 25 -5.99 0.01 7.88
CA ALA A 25 -7.39 0.34 8.16
C ALA A 25 -7.67 1.82 7.86
N GLU A 26 -6.80 2.73 8.32
CA GLU A 26 -6.99 4.16 8.09
C GLU A 26 -6.82 4.52 6.62
N LEU A 27 -5.83 3.94 5.95
CA LEU A 27 -5.65 4.11 4.52
C LEU A 27 -6.88 3.62 3.73
N ALA A 28 -7.50 2.49 4.11
CA ALA A 28 -8.74 2.03 3.49
C ALA A 28 -9.90 3.04 3.67
N ARG A 29 -10.00 3.68 4.84
CA ARG A 29 -11.01 4.72 5.11
C ARG A 29 -10.77 5.98 4.28
N LYS A 30 -9.51 6.46 4.21
CA LYS A 30 -9.11 7.59 3.35
C LYS A 30 -9.41 7.29 1.88
N LEU A 31 -9.21 6.03 1.46
CA LEU A 31 -9.53 5.57 0.11
C LEU A 31 -11.05 5.53 -0.19
N GLY A 32 -11.90 5.78 0.81
CA GLY A 32 -13.35 5.72 0.66
C GLY A 32 -13.88 4.29 0.61
N TYR A 33 -13.07 3.29 0.99
CA TYR A 33 -13.53 1.92 1.01
C TYR A 33 -14.42 1.66 2.22
N GLY A 34 -15.64 1.19 1.96
CA GLY A 34 -16.59 0.87 3.01
C GLY A 34 -16.15 -0.33 3.88
N PRO A 35 -16.53 -0.35 5.17
CA PRO A 35 -16.09 -1.34 6.15
C PRO A 35 -16.51 -2.79 5.81
N ARG A 36 -17.55 -2.98 5.00
CA ARG A 36 -18.04 -4.30 4.56
C ARG A 36 -17.24 -4.92 3.40
N SER A 37 -16.24 -4.22 2.84
CA SER A 37 -15.63 -4.60 1.56
C SER A 37 -14.35 -5.44 1.69
N GLY A 38 -13.95 -5.84 2.90
CA GLY A 38 -12.64 -6.48 3.13
C GLY A 38 -11.45 -5.59 2.73
N ALA A 39 -11.66 -4.28 2.62
CA ALA A 39 -10.70 -3.37 2.04
C ALA A 39 -9.45 -3.19 2.92
N ALA A 40 -9.60 -3.20 4.25
CA ALA A 40 -8.47 -3.19 5.17
C ALA A 40 -7.56 -4.41 4.94
N GLN A 41 -8.13 -5.59 4.68
CA GLN A 41 -7.37 -6.81 4.34
C GLN A 41 -6.65 -6.65 3.00
N ARG A 42 -7.30 -6.03 2.01
CA ARG A 42 -6.68 -5.73 0.71
C ARG A 42 -5.48 -4.79 0.85
N VAL A 43 -5.63 -3.71 1.61
CA VAL A 43 -4.54 -2.77 1.89
C VAL A 43 -3.43 -3.43 2.72
N GLN A 44 -3.78 -4.30 3.68
CA GLN A 44 -2.80 -5.09 4.42
C GLN A 44 -1.96 -5.96 3.49
N ASN A 45 -2.54 -6.52 2.42
CA ASN A 45 -1.80 -7.28 1.41
C ASN A 45 -0.83 -6.40 0.59
N TRP A 46 -1.12 -5.11 0.40
CA TRP A 46 -0.21 -4.16 -0.28
C TRP A 46 1.10 -3.95 0.47
N LYS A 47 1.12 -4.16 1.80
CA LYS A 47 2.36 -4.11 2.60
C LYS A 47 3.36 -5.20 2.21
N TYR A 48 2.90 -6.26 1.53
CA TYR A 48 3.72 -7.37 1.06
C TYR A 48 3.90 -7.37 -0.46
N ARG A 49 2.90 -6.87 -1.21
CA ARG A 49 2.88 -6.93 -2.68
C ARG A 49 3.17 -5.59 -3.37
N GLY A 50 3.16 -4.49 -2.63
CA GLY A 50 3.16 -3.13 -3.17
C GLY A 50 1.74 -2.57 -3.37
N ILE A 51 1.64 -1.25 -3.37
CA ILE A 51 0.42 -0.51 -3.66
C ILE A 51 0.25 -0.49 -5.19
N PRO A 52 -0.93 -0.84 -5.74
CA PRO A 52 -1.16 -0.77 -7.17
C PRO A 52 -0.93 0.66 -7.70
N GLU A 53 -0.17 0.80 -8.77
CA GLU A 53 0.17 2.10 -9.37
C GLU A 53 -1.07 2.92 -9.75
N VAL A 54 -2.10 2.26 -10.30
CA VAL A 54 -3.37 2.90 -10.63
C VAL A 54 -4.04 3.57 -9.42
N ILE A 55 -3.84 3.03 -8.21
CA ILE A 55 -4.40 3.62 -6.99
C ILE A 55 -3.59 4.85 -6.57
N ARG A 56 -2.26 4.79 -6.69
CA ARG A 56 -1.38 5.95 -6.43
C ARG A 56 -1.73 7.11 -7.38
N LEU A 57 -1.88 6.82 -8.67
CA LEU A 57 -2.21 7.81 -9.69
C LEU A 57 -3.62 8.41 -9.52
N ARG A 58 -4.60 7.61 -9.08
CA ARG A 58 -5.98 8.08 -8.86
C ARG A 58 -6.16 8.84 -7.56
N ARG A 59 -5.24 8.69 -6.60
CA ARG A 59 -5.34 9.31 -5.27
C ARG A 59 -4.11 10.15 -4.93
N PRO A 60 -3.80 11.18 -5.75
CA PRO A 60 -2.70 12.09 -5.46
C PRO A 60 -2.95 12.91 -4.17
N ASP A 61 -4.21 13.02 -3.76
CA ASP A 61 -4.64 13.60 -2.49
C ASP A 61 -4.14 12.82 -1.26
N ILE A 62 -3.90 11.50 -1.40
CA ILE A 62 -3.38 10.65 -0.31
C ILE A 62 -1.89 10.40 -0.46
N PHE A 63 -1.46 10.05 -1.67
CA PHE A 63 -0.09 9.58 -1.92
C PHE A 63 0.86 10.68 -2.37
N GLY A 64 0.36 11.91 -2.56
CA GLY A 64 1.10 13.00 -3.15
C GLY A 64 1.17 12.91 -4.68
N PRO A 65 1.87 13.85 -5.33
CA PRO A 65 2.12 13.77 -6.77
C PRO A 65 2.80 12.43 -7.10
N ALA A 66 2.52 11.91 -8.30
CA ALA A 66 3.18 10.69 -8.78
C ALA A 66 4.70 10.84 -8.58
N PRO A 67 5.39 9.82 -8.06
CA PRO A 67 6.84 9.89 -7.94
C PRO A 67 7.38 10.18 -9.34
N THR A 68 7.99 11.35 -9.52
CA THR A 68 8.71 11.66 -10.75
C THR A 68 9.66 10.49 -10.96
N PRO A 69 9.66 9.85 -12.14
CA PRO A 69 10.53 8.72 -12.39
C PRO A 69 11.95 9.18 -12.04
N LYS A 70 12.48 8.62 -10.94
CA LYS A 70 13.83 8.91 -10.47
C LYS A 70 14.76 8.21 -11.45
N GLY A 71 14.93 8.85 -12.59
CA GLY A 71 15.42 8.33 -13.86
C GLY A 71 15.50 9.43 -14.92
N GLU A 72 14.80 10.55 -14.75
CA GLU A 72 15.04 11.78 -15.54
C GLU A 72 15.94 12.73 -14.76
N ALA A 73 17.19 12.29 -14.54
CA ALA A 73 18.29 13.20 -14.29
C ALA A 73 18.85 13.61 -15.66
N ALA A 74 18.84 14.91 -15.93
CA ALA A 74 19.58 15.63 -16.96
C ALA A 74 19.24 15.31 -18.43
N ALA A 75 18.56 16.26 -19.08
CA ALA A 75 18.88 16.73 -20.41
C ALA A 75 18.64 18.24 -20.47
#